data_AF-A0A6C1QF87-F1
#
_entry.id   AF-A0A6C1QF87-F1
#
_cell.length_a   1.000
_cell.length_b   1.000
_cell.length_c   1.000
_cell.angle_alpha   90.00
_cell.angle_beta   90.00
_cell.angle_gamma   90.00
#
_symmetry.space_group_name_H-M   'P 1'
#
loop_
_entity.id
_entity.type
_entity.pdbx_description
1 polymer ?
#
loop_
_entity_poly.entity_id
_entity_poly.type
_entity_poly.pdbx_seq_one_letter_code
_entity_poly.pdbx_strand_id
1 'polypeptide(L)'
;NPEYLIAGKASAGPYTFVLLENNGFGNWYHLTENEDGPVLKEMLSITRQAAGAILYNGAPRSERLFYQVGHLSKVVSDGEEVELSGPVNPFSFLRKLKESEVVRYTKTSFEFEGDAVDAWYPEITSGEEIMRPGLLYRLEGASLLERLNFISLMLALFLGTAALPHILIRYYTVPSPRDARKSTIVAIAAIGSFYILTMYMGLGAMVNGVLDVQSSNMAGPLLARSFGIGLFAMISAVAFATILGTVSGLIVASSGAIAHDLLDRFMNLKMTDKVKVRAGKIAAFAVGSFGILIGILLKGLNVSFLVGLAFAVAASSNLPAIVMILFWKKTTAKGVAASILVGITLSVGLILLSPTMFARYGLDPATAPFPLDNPGIISIPLSFLTLIVVSLYTAKKKTGNVVN
;
A
#
# COMPACT_ATOMS: atom_id res chain seq x y z
N ASN A 1 2.14 36.60 -28.94
CA ASN A 1 2.92 35.43 -28.51
C ASN A 1 3.42 35.71 -27.11
N PRO A 2 3.00 34.97 -26.08
CA PRO A 2 3.73 35.03 -24.83
C PRO A 2 5.17 34.58 -25.11
N GLU A 3 6.15 35.45 -24.84
CA GLU A 3 7.56 35.12 -24.96
C GLU A 3 7.91 34.15 -23.83
N TYR A 4 8.18 32.89 -24.18
CA TYR A 4 8.75 31.94 -23.25
C TYR A 4 10.23 32.27 -23.07
N LEU A 5 10.64 32.54 -21.83
CA LEU A 5 12.04 32.75 -21.49
C LEU A 5 12.60 31.47 -20.86
N ILE A 6 13.78 31.02 -21.32
CA ILE A 6 14.48 29.91 -20.68
C ILE A 6 15.12 30.44 -19.41
N ALA A 7 14.56 30.05 -18.26
CA ALA A 7 15.04 30.49 -16.95
C ALA A 7 16.08 29.51 -16.36
N GLY A 8 16.06 28.23 -16.75
CA GLY A 8 17.00 27.26 -16.20
C GLY A 8 16.96 25.89 -16.85
N LYS A 9 17.95 25.07 -16.50
CA LYS A 9 18.06 23.67 -16.93
C LYS A 9 18.55 22.82 -15.76
N ALA A 10 17.91 21.68 -15.53
CA ALA A 10 18.29 20.70 -14.53
C ALA A 10 18.36 19.31 -15.15
N SER A 11 19.16 18.41 -14.57
CA SER A 11 19.23 17.02 -15.01
C SER A 11 19.03 16.10 -13.82
N ALA A 12 18.25 15.04 -14.01
CA ALA A 12 18.01 14.01 -13.01
C ALA A 12 18.20 12.64 -13.67
N GLY A 13 19.33 11.99 -13.36
CA GLY A 13 19.74 10.77 -14.06
C GLY A 13 19.98 11.04 -15.57
N PRO A 14 19.41 10.24 -16.48
CA PRO A 14 19.56 10.45 -17.92
C PRO A 14 18.64 11.55 -18.49
N TYR A 15 17.72 12.09 -17.69
CA TYR A 15 16.69 13.01 -18.15
C TYR A 15 17.07 14.47 -17.90
N THR A 16 16.62 15.32 -18.82
CA THR A 16 16.90 16.76 -18.79
C THR A 16 15.61 17.54 -18.75
N PHE A 17 15.54 18.51 -17.84
CA PHE A 17 14.39 19.36 -17.60
C PHE A 17 14.75 20.82 -17.85
N VAL A 18 13.85 21.55 -18.47
CA VAL A 18 14.02 22.96 -18.80
C VAL A 18 12.94 23.77 -18.09
N LEU A 19 13.34 24.79 -17.36
CA LEU A 19 12.45 25.75 -16.73
C LEU A 19 12.17 26.87 -17.73
N LEU A 20 10.91 27.02 -18.11
CA LEU A 20 10.45 28.12 -18.94
C LEU A 20 9.59 29.07 -18.11
N GLU A 21 9.88 30.36 -18.20
CA GLU A 21 9.02 31.40 -17.63
C GLU A 21 8.03 31.91 -18.68
N ASN A 22 6.76 31.94 -18.29
CA ASN A 22 5.69 32.53 -19.07
C ASN A 22 4.70 33.24 -18.13
N ASN A 23 4.37 34.50 -18.44
CA ASN A 23 3.42 35.32 -17.67
C ASN A 23 3.74 35.39 -16.16
N GLY A 24 5.02 35.41 -15.79
CA GLY A 24 5.47 35.48 -14.41
C GLY A 24 5.48 34.15 -13.63
N PHE A 25 5.17 33.02 -14.30
CA PHE A 25 5.26 31.69 -13.71
C PHE A 25 6.33 30.85 -14.40
N GLY A 26 7.20 30.20 -13.61
CA GLY A 26 8.21 29.26 -14.09
C GLY A 26 7.66 27.83 -14.12
N ASN A 27 7.54 27.23 -15.30
CA ASN A 27 7.07 25.86 -15.50
C ASN A 27 8.20 24.95 -15.99
N TRP A 28 8.29 23.76 -15.42
CA TRP A 28 9.23 22.73 -15.85
C TRP A 28 8.69 21.96 -17.06
N TYR A 29 9.57 21.67 -18.01
CA TYR A 29 9.31 20.88 -19.21
C TYR A 29 10.36 19.77 -19.32
N HIS A 30 9.96 18.61 -19.81
CA HIS A 30 10.87 17.52 -20.10
C HIS A 30 11.45 17.68 -21.51
N LEU A 31 12.76 17.82 -21.63
CA LEU A 31 13.45 17.90 -22.91
C LEU A 31 13.67 16.49 -23.45
N THR A 32 13.04 16.20 -24.58
CA THR A 32 13.18 14.95 -25.35
C THR A 32 13.60 15.27 -26.78
N GLU A 33 14.05 14.27 -27.52
CA GLU A 33 14.22 14.37 -28.97
C GLU A 33 13.13 13.58 -29.68
N ASN A 34 12.61 14.14 -30.77
CA ASN A 34 11.77 13.47 -31.76
C ASN A 34 12.52 13.44 -33.11
N GLU A 35 11.93 12.83 -34.15
CA GLU A 35 12.53 12.76 -35.50
C GLU A 35 12.90 14.13 -36.09
N ASP A 36 12.18 15.19 -35.70
CA ASP A 36 12.38 16.57 -36.16
C ASP A 36 13.31 17.42 -35.25
N GLY A 37 13.90 16.82 -34.20
CA GLY A 37 14.82 17.48 -33.27
C GLY A 37 14.31 17.60 -31.83
N PRO A 38 14.88 18.51 -31.01
CA PRO A 38 14.56 18.64 -29.59
C PRO A 38 13.16 19.23 -29.38
N VAL A 39 12.35 18.57 -28.54
CA VAL A 39 10.99 18.94 -28.18
C VAL A 39 10.85 19.03 -26.67
N LEU A 40 10.11 20.04 -26.20
CA LEU A 40 9.74 20.19 -24.80
C LEU A 40 8.36 19.60 -24.56
N LYS A 41 8.27 18.57 -23.73
CA LYS A 41 7.01 17.98 -23.30
C LYS A 41 6.56 18.62 -21.99
N GLU A 42 5.29 19.02 -21.96
CA GLU A 42 4.64 19.47 -20.72
C GLU A 42 4.66 18.36 -19.66
N MET A 43 4.80 18.78 -18.41
CA MET A 43 4.88 17.90 -17.25
C MET A 43 4.27 18.57 -16.04
N LEU A 44 4.00 17.79 -15.00
CA LEU A 44 3.58 18.34 -13.71
C LEU A 44 4.80 18.49 -12.80
N SER A 45 4.83 19.57 -12.01
CA SER A 45 5.90 19.83 -11.05
C SER A 45 5.37 20.41 -9.75
N ILE A 46 6.01 20.04 -8.65
CA ILE A 46 5.85 20.66 -7.35
C ILE A 46 7.23 21.14 -6.89
N THR A 47 7.41 22.45 -6.88
CA THR A 47 8.64 23.10 -6.41
C THR A 47 8.45 23.52 -4.97
N ARG A 48 9.28 22.99 -4.07
CA ARG A 48 9.37 23.43 -2.68
C ARG A 48 10.54 24.39 -2.58
N GLN A 49 10.21 25.67 -2.44
CA GLN A 49 11.21 26.72 -2.43
C GLN A 49 11.94 26.77 -1.09
N ALA A 50 13.21 27.13 -1.09
CA ALA A 50 13.98 27.35 0.14
C ALA A 50 13.34 28.41 1.05
N ALA A 51 12.63 29.38 0.46
CA ALA A 51 11.85 30.40 1.15
C ALA A 51 10.56 29.87 1.83
N GLY A 52 10.24 28.58 1.68
CA GLY A 52 9.10 27.91 2.32
C GLY A 52 7.80 27.89 1.50
N ALA A 53 7.76 28.54 0.34
CA ALA A 53 6.63 28.48 -0.57
C ALA A 53 6.59 27.14 -1.34
N ILE A 54 5.38 26.66 -1.66
CA ILE A 54 5.18 25.47 -2.48
C ILE A 54 4.41 25.88 -3.73
N LEU A 55 5.05 25.72 -4.88
CA LEU A 55 4.50 26.01 -6.19
C LEU A 55 4.10 24.71 -6.89
N TYR A 56 2.96 24.75 -7.55
CA TYR A 56 2.34 23.67 -8.31
C TYR A 56 2.27 24.14 -9.76
N ASN A 57 3.13 23.61 -10.63
CA ASN A 57 3.37 24.15 -11.98
C ASN A 57 3.63 25.66 -11.93
N GLY A 58 4.68 26.05 -11.20
CA GLY A 58 5.14 27.44 -11.14
C GLY A 58 4.27 28.42 -10.34
N ALA A 59 3.07 28.02 -9.91
CA ALA A 59 2.11 28.90 -9.26
C ALA A 59 1.57 28.35 -7.93
N PRO A 60 1.00 29.18 -7.04
CA PRO A 60 0.28 28.69 -5.87
C PRO A 60 -0.87 27.74 -6.26
N ARG A 61 -1.20 26.78 -5.38
CA ARG A 61 -2.24 25.78 -5.65
C ARG A 61 -3.62 26.35 -6.02
N SER A 62 -3.91 27.58 -5.58
CA SER A 62 -5.15 28.30 -5.90
C SER A 62 -5.36 28.54 -7.39
N GLU A 63 -4.28 28.64 -8.17
CA GLU A 63 -4.33 28.90 -9.62
C GLU A 63 -4.74 27.67 -10.43
N ARG A 64 -4.86 26.49 -9.79
CA ARG A 64 -5.34 25.23 -10.42
C ARG A 64 -4.56 24.81 -11.69
N LEU A 65 -3.31 25.23 -11.82
CA LEU A 65 -2.41 24.82 -12.92
C LEU A 65 -1.92 23.37 -12.81
N PHE A 66 -2.22 22.69 -11.71
CA PHE A 66 -1.87 21.30 -11.46
C PHE A 66 -3.12 20.42 -11.54
N TYR A 67 -3.12 19.49 -12.49
CA TYR A 67 -4.31 18.80 -12.97
C TYR A 67 -4.18 17.28 -12.91
N GLN A 68 -5.30 16.59 -13.13
CA GLN A 68 -5.36 15.13 -13.20
C GLN A 68 -4.82 14.63 -14.54
N VAL A 69 -4.26 13.43 -14.54
CA VAL A 69 -3.55 12.89 -15.69
C VAL A 69 -4.01 11.49 -16.08
N GLY A 70 -3.44 10.99 -17.17
CA GLY A 70 -3.77 9.72 -17.79
C GLY A 70 -4.57 9.95 -19.08
N HIS A 71 -4.18 9.27 -20.14
CA HIS A 71 -4.94 9.20 -21.38
C HIS A 71 -4.25 8.19 -22.28
N LEU A 72 -4.94 7.77 -23.34
CA LEU A 72 -4.34 7.00 -24.41
C LEU A 72 -3.63 7.95 -25.38
N SER A 73 -2.36 7.70 -25.70
CA SER A 73 -1.70 8.40 -26.80
C SER A 73 -2.17 7.87 -28.16
N LYS A 74 -2.49 6.58 -28.20
CA LYS A 74 -2.96 5.87 -29.39
C LYS A 74 -4.02 4.86 -28.98
N VAL A 75 -5.15 4.84 -29.69
CA VAL A 75 -6.22 3.86 -29.48
C VAL A 75 -6.25 2.91 -30.67
N VAL A 76 -6.13 1.61 -30.40
CA VAL A 76 -6.21 0.57 -31.42
C VAL A 76 -7.49 -0.23 -31.24
N SER A 77 -8.23 -0.43 -32.34
CA SER A 77 -9.41 -1.28 -32.40
C SER A 77 -9.34 -2.18 -33.62
N ASP A 78 -9.31 -3.49 -33.39
CA ASP A 78 -9.32 -4.51 -34.45
C ASP A 78 -8.16 -4.34 -35.45
N GLY A 79 -6.99 -3.91 -34.94
CA GLY A 79 -5.75 -3.75 -35.71
C GLY A 79 -5.56 -2.38 -36.34
N GLU A 80 -6.55 -1.49 -36.28
CA GLU A 80 -6.47 -0.13 -36.83
C GLU A 80 -6.46 0.92 -35.72
N GLU A 81 -5.73 2.01 -35.97
CA GLU A 81 -5.74 3.19 -35.10
C GLU A 81 -7.03 3.98 -35.32
N VAL A 82 -7.77 4.23 -34.24
CA VAL A 82 -9.09 4.86 -34.27
C VAL A 82 -9.16 6.02 -33.28
N GLU A 83 -9.94 7.05 -33.58
CA GLU A 83 -10.19 8.13 -32.61
C GLU A 83 -11.16 7.69 -31.49
N LEU A 84 -12.10 6.80 -31.80
CA LEU A 84 -13.12 6.33 -30.87
C LEU A 84 -13.19 4.81 -30.87
N SER A 85 -13.11 4.20 -29.69
CA SER A 85 -13.19 2.74 -29.53
C SER A 85 -14.59 2.15 -29.73
N GLY A 86 -15.63 2.99 -29.76
CA GLY A 86 -17.03 2.56 -29.63
C GLY A 86 -17.33 1.90 -28.27
N PRO A 87 -18.55 1.35 -28.10
CA PRO A 87 -18.91 0.61 -26.89
C PRO A 87 -18.02 -0.62 -26.68
N VAL A 88 -17.51 -0.80 -25.47
CA VAL A 88 -16.66 -1.93 -25.09
C VAL A 88 -17.31 -2.73 -23.96
N ASN A 89 -17.16 -4.05 -24.00
CA ASN A 89 -17.44 -4.92 -22.88
C ASN A 89 -16.15 -5.10 -22.04
N PRO A 90 -16.22 -5.68 -20.83
CA PRO A 90 -15.04 -5.79 -19.97
C PRO A 90 -13.84 -6.50 -20.63
N PHE A 91 -14.07 -7.54 -21.43
CA PHE A 91 -12.99 -8.28 -22.09
C PHE A 91 -12.44 -7.53 -23.31
N SER A 92 -13.31 -6.93 -24.11
CA SER A 92 -12.86 -6.13 -25.25
C SER A 92 -12.15 -4.85 -24.82
N PHE A 93 -12.51 -4.29 -23.66
CA PHE A 93 -11.77 -3.20 -23.04
C PHE A 93 -10.30 -3.59 -22.77
N LEU A 94 -10.07 -4.75 -22.13
CA LEU A 94 -8.70 -5.21 -21.85
C LEU A 94 -7.93 -5.51 -23.14
N ARG A 95 -8.58 -6.11 -24.15
CA ARG A 95 -7.95 -6.41 -25.44
C ARG A 95 -7.51 -5.13 -26.17
N LYS A 96 -8.43 -4.17 -26.33
CA LYS A 96 -8.13 -2.89 -26.99
C LYS A 96 -7.08 -2.10 -26.22
N LEU A 97 -7.15 -2.10 -24.89
CA LEU A 97 -6.15 -1.44 -24.06
C LEU A 97 -4.77 -2.06 -24.27
N LYS A 98 -4.66 -3.40 -24.34
CA LYS A 98 -3.39 -4.09 -24.60
C LYS A 98 -2.74 -3.67 -25.93
N GLU A 99 -3.55 -3.45 -26.96
CA GLU A 99 -3.10 -3.05 -28.31
C GLU A 99 -2.84 -1.54 -28.42
N SER A 100 -3.30 -0.76 -27.44
CA SER A 100 -3.21 0.71 -27.41
C SER A 100 -1.94 1.17 -26.68
N GLU A 101 -1.65 2.47 -26.77
CA GLU A 101 -0.57 3.11 -26.02
C GLU A 101 -1.13 4.09 -25.01
N VAL A 102 -0.51 4.15 -23.83
CA VAL A 102 -0.99 4.96 -22.71
C VAL A 102 0.10 5.91 -22.27
N VAL A 103 -0.28 7.15 -21.98
CA VAL A 103 0.62 8.14 -21.40
C VAL A 103 0.64 7.98 -19.88
N ARG A 104 1.75 7.46 -19.37
CA ARG A 104 2.03 7.34 -17.94
C ARG A 104 2.84 8.55 -17.47
N TYR A 105 2.69 8.90 -16.20
CA TYR A 105 3.43 10.01 -15.59
C TYR A 105 4.44 9.45 -14.59
N THR A 106 5.72 9.52 -14.94
CA THR A 106 6.82 8.98 -14.14
C THR A 106 7.35 10.05 -13.20
N LYS A 107 7.44 9.74 -11.90
CA LYS A 107 7.99 10.66 -10.91
C LYS A 107 9.52 10.67 -10.96
N THR A 108 10.11 11.85 -10.96
CA THR A 108 11.52 12.10 -10.63
C THR A 108 11.63 13.25 -9.64
N SER A 109 12.74 13.33 -8.92
CA SER A 109 13.00 14.39 -7.96
C SER A 109 14.41 14.93 -8.19
N PHE A 110 14.58 16.25 -8.16
CA PHE A 110 15.87 16.91 -8.31
C PHE A 110 15.90 18.24 -7.57
N GLU A 111 17.09 18.78 -7.36
CA GLU A 111 17.30 20.10 -6.77
C GLU A 111 17.71 21.09 -7.86
N PHE A 112 17.21 22.33 -7.77
CA PHE A 112 17.59 23.42 -8.65
C PHE A 112 17.69 24.71 -7.82
N GLU A 113 18.87 25.34 -7.78
CA GLU A 113 19.11 26.59 -7.05
C GLU A 113 18.70 26.55 -5.55
N GLY A 114 18.75 25.39 -4.92
CA GLY A 114 18.35 25.18 -3.51
C GLY A 114 16.87 24.86 -3.33
N ASP A 115 16.07 24.86 -4.39
CA ASP A 115 14.68 24.43 -4.38
C ASP A 115 14.58 22.94 -4.71
N ALA A 116 13.73 22.21 -3.98
CA ALA A 116 13.47 20.80 -4.22
C ALA A 116 12.27 20.63 -5.16
N VAL A 117 12.48 20.00 -6.31
CA VAL A 117 11.47 19.81 -7.35
C VAL A 117 11.07 18.35 -7.42
N ASP A 118 9.78 18.07 -7.21
CA ASP A 118 9.17 16.80 -7.62
C ASP A 118 8.51 16.98 -8.98
N ALA A 119 8.85 16.13 -9.93
CA ALA A 119 8.50 16.25 -11.33
C ALA A 119 7.80 14.97 -11.82
N TRP A 120 6.75 15.10 -12.61
CA TRP A 120 6.03 14.00 -13.25
C TRP A 120 5.94 14.25 -14.75
N TYR A 121 6.79 13.57 -15.51
CA TYR A 121 6.86 13.73 -16.96
C TYR A 121 6.10 12.61 -17.69
N PRO A 122 5.49 12.90 -18.85
CA PRO A 122 4.77 11.92 -19.64
C PRO A 122 5.73 10.97 -20.34
N GLU A 123 5.41 9.68 -20.26
CA GLU A 123 6.13 8.57 -20.87
C GLU A 123 5.12 7.66 -21.57
N ILE A 124 5.27 7.50 -22.89
CA ILE A 124 4.41 6.62 -23.68
C ILE A 124 4.79 5.20 -23.33
N THR A 125 3.82 4.43 -22.85
CA THR A 125 3.99 3.04 -22.44
C THR A 125 3.01 2.17 -23.23
N SER A 126 3.47 1.03 -23.73
CA SER A 126 2.59 0.08 -24.39
C SER A 126 1.54 -0.45 -23.41
N GLY A 127 0.29 -0.59 -23.86
CA GLY A 127 -0.77 -1.19 -23.08
C GLY A 127 -0.46 -2.62 -22.65
N GLU A 128 0.31 -3.37 -23.43
CA GLU A 128 0.79 -4.70 -23.04
C GLU A 128 1.68 -4.65 -21.80
N GLU A 129 2.57 -3.67 -21.69
CA GLU A 129 3.43 -3.50 -20.51
C GLU A 129 2.63 -3.08 -19.29
N ILE A 130 1.59 -2.26 -19.45
CA ILE A 130 0.68 -1.86 -18.37
C ILE A 130 -0.09 -3.04 -17.80
N MET A 131 -0.45 -3.99 -18.66
CA MET A 131 -1.15 -5.21 -18.27
C MET A 131 -0.23 -6.26 -17.61
N ARG A 132 1.10 -6.08 -17.68
CA ARG A 132 2.07 -6.96 -17.04
C ARG A 132 2.42 -6.48 -15.62
N PRO A 133 2.56 -7.38 -14.65
CA PRO A 133 3.19 -7.04 -13.38
C PRO A 133 4.67 -6.74 -13.62
N GLY A 134 5.08 -5.48 -13.51
CA GLY A 134 6.46 -5.10 -13.84
C GLY A 134 6.78 -3.63 -13.64
N LEU A 135 5.81 -2.75 -13.91
CA LEU A 135 6.02 -1.29 -13.83
C LEU A 135 6.15 -0.78 -12.38
N LEU A 136 5.40 -1.37 -11.44
CA LEU A 136 5.48 -1.04 -10.02
C LEU A 136 6.46 -1.93 -9.26
N TYR A 137 6.42 -3.24 -9.55
CA TYR A 137 7.35 -4.22 -9.01
C TYR A 137 8.26 -4.62 -10.15
N ARG A 138 9.48 -4.08 -10.19
CA ARG A 138 10.46 -4.42 -11.23
C ARG A 138 10.72 -5.93 -11.17
N LEU A 139 10.31 -6.65 -12.22
CA LEU A 139 10.53 -8.10 -12.36
C LEU A 139 11.43 -8.41 -13.57
N GLU A 140 11.22 -7.72 -14.68
CA GLU A 140 12.10 -7.72 -15.86
C GLU A 140 13.27 -6.74 -15.65
N GLY A 141 14.50 -7.16 -15.94
CA GLY A 141 15.72 -6.37 -15.66
C GLY A 141 16.04 -6.14 -14.17
N ALA A 142 15.23 -6.70 -13.28
CA ALA A 142 15.30 -6.45 -11.85
C ALA A 142 16.50 -7.10 -11.17
N SER A 143 17.07 -6.39 -10.22
CA SER A 143 18.10 -6.92 -9.31
C SER A 143 17.55 -8.07 -8.47
N LEU A 144 18.44 -8.90 -7.94
CA LEU A 144 18.07 -10.00 -7.04
C LEU A 144 17.28 -9.47 -5.82
N LEU A 145 17.65 -8.29 -5.29
CA LEU A 145 16.99 -7.66 -4.15
C LEU A 145 15.53 -7.27 -4.45
N GLU A 146 15.26 -6.68 -5.61
CA GLU A 146 13.89 -6.30 -6.01
C GLU A 146 12.98 -7.52 -6.13
N ARG A 147 13.49 -8.62 -6.71
CA ARG A 147 12.75 -9.89 -6.80
C ARG A 147 12.51 -10.49 -5.42
N LEU A 148 13.49 -10.46 -4.53
CA LEU A 148 13.34 -10.92 -3.15
C LEU A 148 12.33 -10.05 -2.38
N ASN A 149 12.32 -8.73 -2.58
CA ASN A 149 11.34 -7.85 -1.97
C ASN A 149 9.91 -8.20 -2.41
N PHE A 150 9.71 -8.49 -3.71
CA PHE A 150 8.42 -8.92 -4.23
C PHE A 150 7.98 -10.28 -3.66
N ILE A 151 8.87 -11.28 -3.61
CA ILE A 151 8.58 -12.58 -2.98
C ILE A 151 8.25 -12.39 -1.49
N SER A 152 9.00 -11.53 -0.80
CA SER A 152 8.78 -11.20 0.62
C SER A 152 7.38 -10.60 0.83
N LEU A 153 6.95 -9.68 -0.05
CA LEU A 153 5.60 -9.11 -0.03
C LEU A 153 4.53 -10.18 -0.28
N MET A 154 4.73 -11.06 -1.27
CA MET A 154 3.78 -12.14 -1.59
C MET A 154 3.63 -13.12 -0.42
N LEU A 155 4.75 -13.52 0.21
CA LEU A 155 4.74 -14.34 1.41
C LEU A 155 3.99 -13.64 2.54
N ALA A 156 4.29 -12.37 2.80
CA ALA A 156 3.62 -11.58 3.84
C ALA A 156 2.11 -11.48 3.61
N LEU A 157 1.65 -11.20 2.39
CA LEU A 157 0.23 -11.12 2.05
C LEU A 157 -0.48 -12.47 2.24
N PHE A 158 0.09 -13.55 1.71
CA PHE A 158 -0.51 -14.88 1.79
C PHE A 158 -0.58 -15.39 3.23
N LEU A 159 0.56 -15.37 3.92
CA LEU A 159 0.72 -15.88 5.27
C LEU A 159 0.05 -14.99 6.31
N GLY A 160 0.07 -13.66 6.09
CA GLY A 160 -0.57 -12.69 6.96
C GLY A 160 -2.07 -12.85 6.95
N THR A 161 -2.70 -13.05 5.79
CA THR A 161 -4.16 -13.23 5.68
C THR A 161 -4.66 -14.40 6.54
N ALA A 162 -3.93 -15.51 6.54
CA ALA A 162 -4.28 -16.70 7.32
C ALA A 162 -4.13 -16.51 8.84
N ALA A 163 -3.35 -15.52 9.27
CA ALA A 163 -2.95 -15.32 10.64
C ALA A 163 -3.67 -14.16 11.34
N LEU A 164 -4.74 -13.60 10.77
CA LEU A 164 -5.41 -12.45 11.36
C LEU A 164 -6.47 -12.86 12.41
N PRO A 165 -6.28 -12.55 13.71
CA PRO A 165 -7.19 -13.01 14.78
C PRO A 165 -8.63 -12.59 14.59
N HIS A 166 -8.86 -11.39 14.01
CA HIS A 166 -10.19 -10.84 13.79
C HIS A 166 -11.03 -11.65 12.80
N ILE A 167 -10.41 -12.47 11.95
CA ILE A 167 -11.09 -13.43 11.06
C ILE A 167 -11.37 -14.71 11.84
N LEU A 168 -10.38 -15.22 12.58
CA LEU A 168 -10.50 -16.49 13.32
C LEU A 168 -11.65 -16.45 14.35
N ILE A 169 -11.79 -15.36 15.10
CA ILE A 169 -12.85 -15.24 16.12
C ILE A 169 -14.26 -15.34 15.53
N ARG A 170 -14.44 -14.98 14.25
CA ARG A 170 -15.74 -15.07 13.57
C ARG A 170 -16.11 -16.52 13.23
N TYR A 171 -15.12 -17.41 13.09
CA TYR A 171 -15.39 -18.85 12.93
C TYR A 171 -15.88 -19.51 14.23
N TYR A 172 -15.61 -18.93 15.39
CA TYR A 172 -16.12 -19.46 16.67
C TYR A 172 -17.58 -19.13 16.91
N THR A 173 -18.13 -18.17 16.17
CA THR A 173 -19.56 -17.81 16.24
C THR A 173 -20.43 -18.57 15.24
N VAL A 174 -19.85 -19.41 14.36
CA VAL A 174 -20.65 -20.22 13.44
C VAL A 174 -21.04 -21.56 14.06
N PRO A 175 -22.24 -22.11 13.73
CA PRO A 175 -22.77 -23.28 14.43
C PRO A 175 -22.04 -24.59 14.11
N SER A 176 -21.45 -24.69 12.92
CA SER A 176 -20.81 -25.92 12.45
C SER A 176 -19.52 -25.67 11.66
N PRO A 177 -18.57 -26.63 11.67
CA PRO A 177 -17.37 -26.56 10.84
C PRO A 177 -17.66 -26.54 9.33
N ARG A 178 -18.78 -27.13 8.89
CA ARG A 178 -19.20 -27.11 7.48
C ARG A 178 -19.60 -25.70 7.06
N ASP A 179 -20.33 -24.99 7.92
CA ASP A 179 -20.73 -23.60 7.67
C ASP A 179 -19.53 -22.66 7.71
N ALA A 180 -18.55 -22.90 8.59
CA ALA A 180 -17.27 -22.17 8.61
C ALA A 180 -16.56 -22.25 7.25
N ARG A 181 -16.45 -23.46 6.67
CA ARG A 181 -15.83 -23.66 5.35
C ARG A 181 -16.61 -22.97 4.24
N LYS A 182 -17.94 -23.09 4.24
CA LYS A 182 -18.80 -22.41 3.25
C LYS A 182 -18.65 -20.90 3.33
N SER A 183 -18.67 -20.33 4.54
CA SER A 183 -18.44 -18.90 4.77
C SER A 183 -17.07 -18.46 4.25
N THR A 184 -16.04 -19.25 4.47
CA THR A 184 -14.68 -18.99 3.96
C THR A 184 -14.64 -18.96 2.43
N ILE A 185 -15.27 -19.92 1.76
CA ILE A 185 -15.31 -19.98 0.29
C ILE A 185 -16.01 -18.74 -0.28
N VAL A 186 -17.16 -18.35 0.31
CA VAL A 186 -17.89 -17.16 -0.13
C VAL A 186 -17.06 -15.89 0.10
N ALA A 187 -16.37 -15.78 1.24
CA ALA A 187 -15.49 -14.65 1.52
C ALA A 187 -14.32 -14.56 0.52
N ILE A 188 -13.65 -15.69 0.23
CA ILE A 188 -12.56 -15.74 -0.75
C ILE A 188 -13.07 -15.36 -2.15
N ALA A 189 -14.23 -15.87 -2.56
CA ALA A 189 -14.82 -15.54 -3.85
C ALA A 189 -15.14 -14.04 -3.94
N ALA A 190 -15.76 -13.45 -2.91
CA ALA A 190 -16.08 -12.02 -2.87
C ALA A 190 -14.82 -11.14 -2.90
N ILE A 191 -13.78 -11.51 -2.14
CA ILE A 191 -12.49 -10.78 -2.14
C ILE A 191 -11.80 -10.90 -3.50
N GLY A 192 -11.78 -12.09 -4.09
CA GLY A 192 -11.21 -12.32 -5.42
C GLY A 192 -11.92 -11.51 -6.51
N SER A 193 -13.26 -11.55 -6.52
CA SER A 193 -14.06 -10.72 -7.43
C SER A 193 -13.80 -9.23 -7.23
N PHE A 194 -13.70 -8.77 -5.98
CA PHE A 194 -13.37 -7.38 -5.67
C PHE A 194 -12.01 -6.98 -6.27
N TYR A 195 -10.95 -7.79 -6.08
CA TYR A 195 -9.64 -7.47 -6.64
C TYR A 195 -9.65 -7.39 -8.17
N ILE A 196 -10.41 -8.25 -8.85
CA ILE A 196 -10.60 -8.15 -10.31
C ILE A 196 -11.27 -6.81 -10.67
N LEU A 197 -12.29 -6.39 -9.93
CA LEU A 197 -12.95 -5.09 -10.18
C LEU A 197 -12.01 -3.90 -9.91
N THR A 198 -11.13 -3.98 -8.92
CA THR A 198 -10.16 -2.90 -8.64
C THR A 198 -9.20 -2.67 -9.80
N MET A 199 -8.84 -3.71 -10.54
CA MET A 199 -8.04 -3.58 -11.77
C MET A 199 -8.78 -2.73 -12.80
N TYR A 200 -10.05 -3.03 -13.10
CA TYR A 200 -10.86 -2.23 -14.02
C TYR A 200 -11.03 -0.78 -13.55
N MET A 201 -11.18 -0.56 -12.24
CA MET A 201 -11.26 0.79 -11.67
C MET A 201 -9.95 1.58 -11.89
N GLY A 202 -8.79 0.96 -11.71
CA GLY A 202 -7.49 1.60 -11.96
C GLY A 202 -7.25 1.92 -13.44
N LEU A 203 -7.50 0.95 -14.32
CA LEU A 203 -7.38 1.15 -15.77
C LEU A 203 -8.40 2.18 -16.29
N GLY A 204 -9.62 2.14 -15.77
CA GLY A 204 -10.65 3.13 -16.08
C GLY A 204 -10.24 4.54 -15.67
N ALA A 205 -9.70 4.71 -14.45
CA ALA A 205 -9.18 6.00 -13.98
C ALA A 205 -8.04 6.53 -14.87
N MET A 206 -7.18 5.64 -15.34
CA MET A 206 -6.07 5.95 -16.24
C MET A 206 -6.55 6.45 -17.61
N VAL A 207 -7.48 5.73 -18.25
CA VAL A 207 -7.99 6.08 -19.58
C VAL A 207 -8.87 7.35 -19.54
N ASN A 208 -9.55 7.61 -18.42
CA ASN A 208 -10.41 8.78 -18.26
C ASN A 208 -9.66 10.05 -17.79
N GLY A 209 -8.33 9.99 -17.61
CA GLY A 209 -7.53 11.15 -17.23
C GLY A 209 -7.82 11.74 -15.86
N VAL A 210 -8.20 10.88 -14.92
CA VAL A 210 -8.56 11.28 -13.56
C VAL A 210 -7.55 10.83 -12.50
N LEU A 211 -6.36 10.39 -12.91
CA LEU A 211 -5.32 10.00 -11.97
C LEU A 211 -4.72 11.24 -11.30
N ASP A 212 -4.59 11.17 -9.98
CA ASP A 212 -3.84 12.15 -9.19
C ASP A 212 -2.40 11.64 -9.01
N VAL A 213 -1.44 12.35 -9.59
CA VAL A 213 -0.01 12.02 -9.49
C VAL A 213 0.53 12.10 -8.05
N GLN A 214 -0.16 12.84 -7.17
CA GLN A 214 0.20 12.91 -5.75
C GLN A 214 -0.31 11.72 -4.94
N SER A 215 -1.40 11.08 -5.40
CA SER A 215 -2.11 10.08 -4.60
C SER A 215 -2.89 9.10 -5.47
N SER A 216 -2.35 7.89 -5.64
CA SER A 216 -3.07 6.78 -6.25
C SER A 216 -4.30 6.32 -5.45
N ASN A 217 -4.40 6.68 -4.16
CA ASN A 217 -5.53 6.32 -3.31
C ASN A 217 -6.84 7.00 -3.76
N MET A 218 -6.76 8.07 -4.57
CA MET A 218 -7.91 8.83 -5.06
C MET A 218 -8.48 8.32 -6.39
N ALA A 219 -7.88 7.30 -7.01
CA ALA A 219 -8.28 6.84 -8.35
C ALA A 219 -9.78 6.47 -8.45
N GLY A 220 -10.31 5.72 -7.46
CA GLY A 220 -11.71 5.31 -7.44
C GLY A 220 -12.69 6.48 -7.31
N PRO A 221 -12.56 7.34 -6.28
CA PRO A 221 -13.41 8.52 -6.15
C PRO A 221 -13.29 9.49 -7.34
N LEU A 222 -12.08 9.71 -7.88
CA LEU A 222 -11.90 10.61 -9.02
C LEU A 222 -12.52 10.05 -10.31
N LEU A 223 -12.48 8.72 -10.50
CA LEU A 223 -13.24 8.05 -11.55
C LEU A 223 -14.74 8.22 -11.36
N ALA A 224 -15.26 8.07 -10.14
CA ALA A 224 -16.67 8.35 -9.87
C ALA A 224 -17.05 9.79 -10.23
N ARG A 225 -16.15 10.74 -9.99
CA ARG A 225 -16.34 12.16 -10.28
C ARG A 225 -16.38 12.46 -11.78
N SER A 226 -15.65 11.74 -12.64
CA SER A 226 -15.74 11.96 -14.09
C SER A 226 -17.13 11.62 -14.65
N PHE A 227 -17.84 10.66 -14.05
CA PHE A 227 -19.22 10.33 -14.41
C PHE A 227 -20.28 11.23 -13.76
N GLY A 228 -19.90 12.03 -12.75
CA GLY A 228 -20.77 13.03 -12.15
C GLY A 228 -20.60 13.22 -10.64
N ILE A 229 -20.93 14.42 -10.17
CA ILE A 229 -20.79 14.80 -8.75
C ILE A 229 -21.70 13.95 -7.84
N GLY A 230 -22.89 13.57 -8.32
CA GLY A 230 -23.80 12.69 -7.57
C GLY A 230 -23.20 11.30 -7.31
N LEU A 231 -22.57 10.70 -8.31
CA LEU A 231 -21.90 9.40 -8.17
C LEU A 231 -20.69 9.51 -7.23
N PHE A 232 -19.90 10.57 -7.37
CA PHE A 232 -18.80 10.87 -6.45
C PHE A 232 -19.25 11.00 -5.00
N ALA A 233 -20.32 11.75 -4.74
CA ALA A 233 -20.86 11.95 -3.40
C ALA A 233 -21.38 10.62 -2.81
N MET A 234 -22.11 9.83 -3.61
CA MET A 234 -22.63 8.53 -3.19
C MET A 234 -21.51 7.55 -2.85
N ILE A 235 -20.52 7.38 -3.74
CA ILE A 235 -19.39 6.47 -3.51
C ILE A 235 -18.55 6.93 -2.32
N SER A 236 -18.32 8.25 -2.18
CA SER A 236 -17.60 8.80 -1.02
C SER A 236 -18.35 8.57 0.29
N ALA A 237 -19.69 8.71 0.31
CA ALA A 237 -20.52 8.44 1.48
C ALA A 237 -20.49 6.96 1.86
N VAL A 238 -20.60 6.05 0.89
CA VAL A 238 -20.50 4.59 1.11
C VAL A 238 -19.10 4.22 1.61
N ALA A 239 -18.05 4.77 1.01
CA ALA A 239 -16.67 4.56 1.46
C ALA A 239 -16.49 5.05 2.92
N PHE A 240 -17.01 6.22 3.26
CA PHE A 240 -16.93 6.76 4.62
C PHE A 240 -17.70 5.89 5.62
N ALA A 241 -18.93 5.49 5.28
CA ALA A 241 -19.76 4.63 6.13
C ALA A 241 -19.11 3.24 6.36
N THR A 242 -18.51 2.66 5.33
CA THR A 242 -17.85 1.35 5.42
C THR A 242 -16.54 1.42 6.21
N ILE A 243 -15.75 2.49 6.07
CA ILE A 243 -14.58 2.75 6.92
C ILE A 243 -15.01 2.85 8.38
N LEU A 244 -16.04 3.64 8.70
CA LEU A 244 -16.51 3.80 10.07
C LEU A 244 -17.01 2.47 10.66
N GLY A 245 -17.75 1.67 9.87
CA GLY A 245 -18.23 0.36 10.28
C GLY A 245 -17.09 -0.63 10.57
N THR A 246 -16.09 -0.72 9.68
CA THR A 246 -14.94 -1.63 9.85
C THR A 246 -14.04 -1.20 11.00
N VAL A 247 -13.71 0.08 11.11
CA VAL A 247 -12.90 0.65 12.19
C VAL A 247 -13.56 0.37 13.54
N SER A 248 -14.86 0.63 13.67
CA SER A 248 -15.60 0.36 14.91
C SER A 248 -15.54 -1.12 15.29
N GLY A 249 -15.72 -2.03 14.33
CA GLY A 249 -15.60 -3.47 14.57
C GLY A 249 -14.21 -3.91 15.05
N LEU A 250 -13.15 -3.38 14.44
CA LEU A 250 -11.77 -3.69 14.84
C LEU A 250 -11.40 -3.10 16.21
N ILE A 251 -11.89 -1.90 16.53
CA ILE A 251 -11.69 -1.27 17.85
C ILE A 251 -12.38 -2.11 18.92
N VAL A 252 -13.63 -2.52 18.70
CA VAL A 252 -14.36 -3.36 19.67
C VAL A 252 -13.65 -4.70 19.88
N ALA A 253 -13.23 -5.37 18.80
CA ALA A 253 -12.48 -6.63 18.90
C ALA A 253 -11.17 -6.45 19.70
N SER A 254 -10.40 -5.39 19.41
CA SER A 254 -9.15 -5.08 20.12
C SER A 254 -9.39 -4.74 21.58
N SER A 255 -10.45 -3.97 21.87
CA SER A 255 -10.83 -3.61 23.24
C SER A 255 -11.27 -4.83 24.06
N GLY A 256 -11.96 -5.79 23.42
CA GLY A 256 -12.35 -7.05 24.04
C GLY A 256 -11.13 -7.91 24.37
N ALA A 257 -10.15 -8.01 23.46
CA ALA A 257 -8.90 -8.71 23.72
C ALA A 257 -8.12 -8.06 24.88
N ILE A 258 -8.05 -6.73 24.95
CA ILE A 258 -7.38 -6.05 26.07
C ILE A 258 -8.14 -6.31 27.39
N ALA A 259 -9.46 -6.09 27.42
CA ALA A 259 -10.23 -6.22 28.65
C ALA A 259 -10.33 -7.68 29.15
N HIS A 260 -10.57 -8.64 28.28
CA HIS A 260 -10.76 -10.05 28.64
C HIS A 260 -9.46 -10.86 28.63
N ASP A 261 -8.62 -10.74 27.60
CA ASP A 261 -7.42 -11.57 27.50
C ASP A 261 -6.27 -11.00 28.34
N LEU A 262 -6.06 -9.68 28.32
CA LEU A 262 -4.95 -9.04 29.02
C LEU A 262 -5.29 -8.70 30.49
N LEU A 263 -6.36 -7.93 30.75
CA LEU A 263 -6.68 -7.48 32.11
C LEU A 263 -7.23 -8.63 32.99
N ASP A 264 -8.26 -9.33 32.51
CA ASP A 264 -8.96 -10.38 33.28
C ASP A 264 -8.16 -11.70 33.29
N ARG A 265 -7.83 -12.27 32.12
CA ARG A 265 -7.13 -13.57 32.02
C ARG A 265 -5.64 -13.52 32.38
N PHE A 266 -4.89 -12.57 31.82
CA PHE A 266 -3.43 -12.56 31.96
C PHE A 266 -2.97 -11.87 33.26
N MET A 267 -3.51 -10.69 33.59
CA MET A 267 -3.20 -9.98 34.84
C MET A 267 -4.03 -10.44 36.04
N ASN A 268 -5.00 -11.34 35.82
CA ASN A 268 -5.83 -11.94 36.88
C ASN A 268 -6.58 -10.90 37.74
N LEU A 269 -6.96 -9.77 37.13
CA LEU A 269 -7.71 -8.72 37.80
C LEU A 269 -9.18 -9.14 37.89
N LYS A 270 -9.63 -9.55 39.08
CA LYS A 270 -11.05 -9.86 39.32
C LYS A 270 -11.90 -8.60 39.16
N MET A 271 -12.51 -8.45 37.99
CA MET A 271 -13.38 -7.32 37.65
C MET A 271 -14.84 -7.78 37.64
N THR A 272 -15.73 -6.96 38.20
CA THR A 272 -17.18 -7.14 38.01
C THR A 272 -17.57 -6.77 36.58
N ASP A 273 -18.70 -7.27 36.08
CA ASP A 273 -19.13 -7.03 34.69
C ASP A 273 -19.21 -5.53 34.34
N LYS A 274 -19.68 -4.69 35.27
CA LYS A 274 -19.69 -3.22 35.09
C LYS A 274 -18.29 -2.64 34.90
N VAL A 275 -17.32 -3.13 35.66
CA VAL A 275 -15.92 -2.69 35.58
C VAL A 275 -15.26 -3.22 34.31
N LYS A 276 -15.58 -4.44 33.87
CA LYS A 276 -15.12 -4.99 32.57
C LYS A 276 -15.62 -4.15 31.40
N VAL A 277 -16.91 -3.81 31.37
CA VAL A 277 -17.47 -2.95 30.31
C VAL A 277 -16.82 -1.57 30.30
N ARG A 278 -16.57 -0.99 31.49
CA ARG A 278 -15.88 0.31 31.59
C ARG A 278 -14.44 0.22 31.08
N ALA A 279 -13.71 -0.84 31.43
CA ALA A 279 -12.35 -1.07 30.96
C ALA A 279 -12.29 -1.29 29.45
N GLY A 280 -13.23 -2.04 28.88
CA GLY A 280 -13.39 -2.19 27.43
C GLY A 280 -13.62 -0.86 26.73
N LYS A 281 -14.49 0.01 27.26
CA LYS A 281 -14.71 1.36 26.70
C LYS A 281 -13.45 2.24 26.74
N ILE A 282 -12.69 2.20 27.84
CA ILE A 282 -11.42 2.94 27.97
C ILE A 282 -10.38 2.38 26.98
N ALA A 283 -10.25 1.06 26.89
CA ALA A 283 -9.36 0.41 25.94
C ALA A 283 -9.73 0.75 24.49
N ALA A 284 -11.02 0.78 24.14
CA ALA A 284 -11.50 1.20 22.83
C ALA A 284 -11.07 2.63 22.50
N PHE A 285 -11.20 3.56 23.45
CA PHE A 285 -10.76 4.95 23.27
C PHE A 285 -9.24 5.06 23.10
N ALA A 286 -8.47 4.32 23.89
CA ALA A 286 -7.00 4.29 23.81
C ALA A 286 -6.52 3.71 22.47
N VAL A 287 -7.07 2.56 22.05
CA VAL A 287 -6.75 1.92 20.76
C VAL A 287 -7.14 2.83 19.58
N GLY A 288 -8.32 3.45 19.63
CA GLY A 288 -8.76 4.39 18.61
C GLY A 288 -7.85 5.61 18.51
N SER A 289 -7.50 6.23 19.65
CA SER A 289 -6.60 7.39 19.71
C SER A 289 -5.21 7.05 19.17
N PHE A 290 -4.68 5.88 19.53
CA PHE A 290 -3.40 5.38 19.05
C PHE A 290 -3.43 5.10 17.53
N GLY A 291 -4.50 4.49 17.02
CA GLY A 291 -4.70 4.28 15.59
C GLY A 291 -4.77 5.58 14.80
N ILE A 292 -5.45 6.60 15.33
CA ILE A 292 -5.50 7.95 14.72
C ILE A 292 -4.10 8.58 14.68
N LEU A 293 -3.33 8.50 15.77
CA LEU A 293 -1.98 9.03 15.83
C LEU A 293 -1.08 8.41 14.75
N ILE A 294 -1.09 7.08 14.64
CA ILE A 294 -0.34 6.37 13.60
C ILE A 294 -0.82 6.78 12.20
N GLY A 295 -2.14 6.89 11.99
CA GLY A 295 -2.71 7.32 10.71
C GLY A 295 -2.25 8.71 10.29
N ILE A 296 -2.12 9.65 11.24
CA ILE A 296 -1.59 10.99 11.00
C ILE A 296 -0.10 10.93 10.66
N LEU A 297 0.69 10.16 11.41
CA LEU A 297 2.14 9.99 11.18
C LEU A 297 2.45 9.36 9.81
N LEU A 298 1.60 8.45 9.35
CA LEU A 298 1.76 7.74 8.08
C LEU A 298 1.01 8.41 6.90
N LYS A 299 0.52 9.65 7.09
CA LYS A 299 -0.20 10.40 6.06
C LYS A 299 0.64 10.54 4.78
N GLY A 300 0.01 10.25 3.65
CA GLY A 300 0.64 10.34 2.33
C GLY A 300 1.36 9.06 1.89
N LEU A 301 1.38 7.99 2.71
CA LEU A 301 1.75 6.68 2.22
C LEU A 301 0.60 6.04 1.42
N ASN A 302 0.98 5.24 0.43
CA ASN A 302 0.03 4.43 -0.33
C ASN A 302 -0.62 3.39 0.61
N VAL A 303 -1.94 3.24 0.53
CA VAL A 303 -2.66 2.30 1.41
C VAL A 303 -2.24 0.86 1.13
N SER A 304 -2.00 0.47 -0.12
CA SER A 304 -1.50 -0.87 -0.49
C SER A 304 -0.14 -1.16 0.14
N PHE A 305 0.74 -0.15 0.25
CA PHE A 305 2.01 -0.29 0.94
C PHE A 305 1.82 -0.54 2.44
N LEU A 306 1.01 0.30 3.11
CA LEU A 306 0.69 0.13 4.53
C LEU A 306 0.05 -1.22 4.85
N VAL A 307 -0.84 -1.70 3.96
CA VAL A 307 -1.42 -3.03 4.05
C VAL A 307 -0.32 -4.09 3.97
N GLY A 308 0.58 -4.03 3.00
CA GLY A 308 1.72 -4.96 2.91
C GLY A 308 2.51 -5.07 4.22
N LEU A 309 2.83 -3.92 4.84
CA LEU A 309 3.53 -3.85 6.12
C LEU A 309 2.74 -4.51 7.26
N ALA A 310 1.45 -4.21 7.40
CA ALA A 310 0.59 -4.79 8.43
C ALA A 310 0.50 -6.32 8.30
N PHE A 311 0.39 -6.82 7.07
CA PHE A 311 0.36 -8.25 6.79
C PHE A 311 1.71 -8.91 7.09
N ALA A 312 2.84 -8.25 6.81
CA ALA A 312 4.16 -8.75 7.17
C ALA A 312 4.33 -8.92 8.68
N VAL A 313 3.86 -7.94 9.48
CA VAL A 313 3.87 -8.02 10.95
C VAL A 313 2.96 -9.16 11.43
N ALA A 314 1.74 -9.28 10.88
CA ALA A 314 0.81 -10.35 11.24
C ALA A 314 1.37 -11.75 10.90
N ALA A 315 1.94 -11.91 9.71
CA ALA A 315 2.56 -13.14 9.25
C ALA A 315 3.75 -13.55 10.13
N SER A 316 4.54 -12.57 10.59
CA SER A 316 5.74 -12.83 11.41
C SER A 316 5.41 -13.13 12.87
N SER A 317 4.39 -12.48 13.43
CA SER A 317 4.05 -12.60 14.84
C SER A 317 3.09 -13.75 15.13
N ASN A 318 2.00 -13.88 14.37
CA ASN A 318 0.90 -14.75 14.76
C ASN A 318 0.87 -16.09 14.01
N LEU A 319 1.29 -16.13 12.74
CA LEU A 319 1.28 -17.38 11.97
C LEU A 319 2.11 -18.49 12.63
N PRO A 320 3.37 -18.24 13.07
CA PRO A 320 4.18 -19.31 13.64
C PRO A 320 3.56 -19.88 14.91
N ALA A 321 3.00 -19.02 15.77
CA ALA A 321 2.28 -19.44 16.95
C ALA A 321 1.08 -20.35 16.60
N ILE A 322 0.20 -19.92 15.70
CA ILE A 322 -1.00 -20.69 15.31
C ILE A 322 -0.61 -22.05 14.71
N VAL A 323 0.29 -22.05 13.72
CA VAL A 323 0.70 -23.28 13.01
C VAL A 323 1.35 -24.26 13.97
N MET A 324 2.28 -23.79 14.80
CA MET A 324 3.02 -24.68 15.69
C MET A 324 2.16 -25.20 16.84
N ILE A 325 1.19 -24.43 17.34
CA ILE A 325 0.22 -24.92 18.34
C ILE A 325 -0.63 -26.06 17.75
N LEU A 326 -1.05 -25.96 16.49
CA LEU A 326 -1.92 -26.95 15.85
C LEU A 326 -1.16 -28.22 15.40
N PHE A 327 0.04 -28.07 14.85
CA PHE A 327 0.73 -29.16 14.16
C PHE A 327 1.96 -29.71 14.89
N TRP A 328 2.48 -29.02 15.92
CA TRP A 328 3.69 -29.44 16.62
C TRP A 328 3.47 -29.68 18.12
N LYS A 329 3.53 -30.95 18.53
CA LYS A 329 3.27 -31.39 19.91
C LYS A 329 4.27 -30.86 20.95
N LYS A 330 5.43 -30.37 20.53
CA LYS A 330 6.48 -29.84 21.41
C LYS A 330 6.35 -28.33 21.66
N THR A 331 5.32 -27.69 21.13
CA THR A 331 5.09 -26.25 21.32
C THR A 331 4.87 -25.92 22.80
N THR A 332 5.55 -24.88 23.27
CA THR A 332 5.46 -24.42 24.66
C THR A 332 4.92 -22.98 24.73
N ALA A 333 4.29 -22.62 25.86
CA ALA A 333 3.82 -21.25 26.06
C ALA A 333 4.96 -20.21 26.00
N LYS A 334 6.15 -20.54 26.54
CA LYS A 334 7.33 -19.67 26.47
C LYS A 334 7.85 -19.51 25.04
N GLY A 335 7.85 -20.59 24.25
CA GLY A 335 8.24 -20.53 22.83
C GLY A 335 7.28 -19.70 21.98
N VAL A 336 5.98 -19.82 22.22
CA VAL A 336 4.96 -18.99 21.56
C VAL A 336 5.15 -17.51 21.90
N ALA A 337 5.31 -17.17 23.18
CA ALA A 337 5.53 -15.78 23.60
C ALA A 337 6.81 -15.18 23.00
N ALA A 338 7.91 -15.93 23.01
CA ALA A 338 9.17 -15.49 22.41
C ALA A 338 9.05 -15.28 20.89
N SER A 339 8.37 -16.19 20.19
CA SER A 339 8.12 -16.08 18.75
C SER A 339 7.29 -14.85 18.39
N ILE A 340 6.20 -14.58 19.12
CA ILE A 340 5.39 -13.38 18.89
C ILE A 340 6.24 -12.11 19.10
N LEU A 341 7.01 -12.05 20.19
CA LEU A 341 7.86 -10.90 20.50
C LEU A 341 8.94 -10.67 19.43
N VAL A 342 9.66 -11.73 19.04
CA VAL A 342 10.68 -11.66 17.98
C VAL A 342 10.04 -11.31 16.65
N GLY A 343 8.90 -11.91 16.31
CA GLY A 343 8.15 -11.62 15.08
C GLY A 343 7.77 -10.14 14.98
N ILE A 344 7.21 -9.54 16.04
CA ILE A 344 6.85 -8.11 16.08
C ILE A 344 8.10 -7.23 16.01
N THR A 345 9.07 -7.45 16.89
CA THR A 345 10.26 -6.60 16.99
C THR A 345 11.10 -6.63 15.72
N LEU A 346 11.28 -7.80 15.12
CA LEU A 346 12.03 -7.96 13.88
C LEU A 346 11.29 -7.40 12.68
N SER A 347 9.99 -7.69 12.53
CA SER A 347 9.22 -7.15 11.40
C SER A 347 9.14 -5.63 11.45
N VAL A 348 8.73 -5.05 12.59
CA VAL A 348 8.66 -3.59 12.76
C VAL A 348 10.05 -2.96 12.64
N GLY A 349 11.07 -3.55 13.27
CA GLY A 349 12.44 -3.04 13.19
C GLY A 349 12.97 -2.99 11.76
N LEU A 350 12.81 -4.06 10.99
CA LEU A 350 13.24 -4.11 9.60
C LEU A 350 12.45 -3.14 8.71
N ILE A 351 11.14 -2.96 8.97
CA ILE A 351 10.31 -1.98 8.26
C ILE A 351 10.80 -0.56 8.53
N LEU A 352 11.07 -0.22 9.79
CA LEU A 352 11.59 1.11 10.16
C LEU A 352 12.98 1.38 9.59
N LEU A 353 13.74 0.33 9.29
CA LEU A 353 15.07 0.39 8.67
C LEU A 353 15.05 0.25 7.14
N SER A 354 13.87 0.27 6.52
CA SER A 354 13.73 0.07 5.08
C SER A 354 13.99 1.33 4.26
N PRO A 355 14.27 1.21 2.94
CA PRO A 355 14.52 2.36 2.06
C PRO A 355 13.34 3.34 2.04
N THR A 356 12.10 2.85 2.00
CA THR A 356 10.90 3.70 1.99
C THR A 356 10.76 4.52 3.27
N MET A 357 11.10 3.94 4.44
CA MET A 357 11.05 4.67 5.70
C MET A 357 12.21 5.65 5.85
N PHE A 358 13.41 5.31 5.35
CA PHE A 358 14.55 6.22 5.32
C PHE A 358 14.28 7.47 4.50
N ALA A 359 13.64 7.31 3.33
CA ALA A 359 13.16 8.44 2.53
C ALA A 359 12.28 9.41 3.34
N ARG A 360 11.47 8.87 4.27
CA ARG A 360 10.58 9.66 5.13
C ARG A 360 11.30 10.35 6.27
N TYR A 361 12.42 9.80 6.72
CA TYR A 361 13.28 10.47 7.70
C TYR A 361 14.11 11.60 7.07
N GLY A 362 14.04 11.78 5.75
CA GLY A 362 14.88 12.73 5.01
C GLY A 362 16.30 12.20 4.78
N LEU A 363 16.50 10.89 4.89
CA LEU A 363 17.77 10.22 4.65
C LEU A 363 17.77 9.55 3.27
N ASP A 364 18.97 9.33 2.72
CA ASP A 364 19.13 8.63 1.44
C ASP A 364 18.66 7.16 1.56
N PRO A 365 17.65 6.74 0.78
CA PRO A 365 17.16 5.36 0.76
C PRO A 365 18.24 4.32 0.47
N ALA A 366 19.31 4.68 -0.27
CA ALA A 366 20.41 3.77 -0.58
C ALA A 366 21.26 3.42 0.66
N THR A 367 21.20 4.23 1.71
CA THR A 367 21.92 4.03 2.97
C THR A 367 21.13 3.21 4.01
N ALA A 368 19.92 2.76 3.65
CA ALA A 368 19.08 1.98 4.53
C ALA A 368 19.78 0.67 4.99
N PRO A 369 19.89 0.42 6.31
CA PRO A 369 20.54 -0.78 6.83
C PRO A 369 19.89 -2.08 6.37
N PHE A 370 18.60 -2.04 6.05
CA PHE A 370 17.87 -3.16 5.49
C PHE A 370 17.43 -2.82 4.06
N PRO A 371 17.87 -3.57 3.03
CA PRO A 371 17.64 -3.19 1.64
C PRO A 371 16.24 -3.55 1.10
N LEU A 372 15.37 -4.21 1.88
CA LEU A 372 14.03 -4.62 1.45
C LEU A 372 12.97 -3.82 2.20
N ASP A 373 11.89 -3.42 1.53
CA ASP A 373 10.74 -2.82 2.21
C ASP A 373 9.88 -3.84 2.94
N ASN A 374 9.83 -5.06 2.43
CA ASN A 374 9.04 -6.13 3.02
C ASN A 374 9.94 -7.07 3.83
N PRO A 375 9.73 -7.20 5.15
CA PRO A 375 10.59 -8.01 6.00
C PRO A 375 10.25 -9.51 5.98
N GLY A 376 9.10 -9.89 5.39
CA GLY A 376 8.48 -11.21 5.52
C GLY A 376 9.41 -12.40 5.27
N ILE A 377 10.30 -12.30 4.28
CA ILE A 377 11.26 -13.37 3.95
C ILE A 377 12.26 -13.66 5.07
N ILE A 378 12.53 -12.70 5.96
CA ILE A 378 13.46 -12.83 7.10
C ILE A 378 12.67 -12.99 8.40
N SER A 379 11.68 -12.12 8.63
CA SER A 379 10.98 -12.06 9.90
C SER A 379 10.10 -13.28 10.17
N ILE A 380 9.50 -13.87 9.13
CA ILE A 380 8.66 -15.07 9.27
C ILE A 380 9.51 -16.29 9.66
N PRO A 381 10.56 -16.67 8.91
CA PRO A 381 11.38 -17.84 9.28
C PRO A 381 12.07 -17.69 10.63
N LEU A 382 12.57 -16.50 10.98
CA LEU A 382 13.21 -16.27 12.27
C LEU A 382 12.23 -16.39 13.45
N SER A 383 10.97 -16.00 13.25
CA SER A 383 9.94 -16.22 14.26
C SER A 383 9.62 -17.70 14.45
N PHE A 384 9.51 -18.48 13.37
CA PHE A 384 9.38 -19.95 13.45
C PHE A 384 10.59 -20.59 14.15
N LEU A 385 11.80 -20.18 13.79
CA LEU A 385 13.03 -20.70 14.39
C LEU A 385 13.08 -20.40 15.89
N THR A 386 12.74 -19.17 16.29
CA THR A 386 12.66 -18.76 17.68
C THR A 386 11.67 -19.63 18.46
N LEU A 387 10.49 -19.88 17.89
CA LEU A 387 9.49 -20.74 18.50
C LEU A 387 10.06 -22.14 18.75
N ILE A 388 10.70 -22.72 17.73
CA ILE A 388 11.28 -24.07 17.78
C ILE A 388 12.37 -24.14 18.85
N VAL A 389 13.36 -23.24 18.78
CA VAL A 389 14.52 -23.24 19.70
C VAL A 389 14.08 -23.06 21.15
N VAL A 390 13.24 -22.05 21.43
CA VAL A 390 12.77 -21.78 22.80
C VAL A 390 11.86 -22.91 23.29
N SER A 391 11.01 -23.47 22.42
CA SER A 391 10.17 -24.61 22.82
C SER A 391 10.99 -25.86 23.13
N LEU A 392 12.05 -26.16 22.37
CA LEU A 392 12.93 -27.27 22.69
C LEU A 392 13.68 -27.04 24.01
N TYR A 393 14.12 -25.82 24.29
CA TYR A 393 14.83 -25.48 25.52
C TYR A 393 13.92 -25.51 26.76
N THR A 394 12.66 -25.11 26.60
CA THR A 394 11.69 -25.03 27.70
C THR A 394 10.74 -26.23 27.77
N ALA A 395 10.88 -27.20 26.86
CA ALA A 395 10.16 -28.46 26.92
C ALA A 395 10.56 -29.16 28.22
N LYS A 396 9.64 -29.23 29.20
CA LYS A 396 9.83 -30.09 30.36
C LYS A 396 10.14 -31.49 29.85
N LYS A 397 11.31 -32.05 30.20
CA LYS A 397 11.54 -33.50 30.15
C LYS A 397 10.32 -34.11 30.81
N LYS A 398 9.54 -34.91 30.07
CA LYS A 398 8.62 -35.87 30.70
C LYS A 398 9.52 -36.79 31.51
N THR A 399 9.77 -36.45 32.77
CA THR A 399 10.30 -37.39 33.75
C THR A 399 9.25 -38.48 33.84
N GLY A 400 9.58 -39.63 33.26
CA GLY A 400 8.84 -40.85 33.51
C GLY A 400 8.83 -41.12 35.01
N ASN A 401 7.63 -41.35 35.54
CA ASN A 401 7.29 -42.33 36.56
C ASN A 401 5.89 -42.03 37.08
N VAL A 402 4.92 -42.89 36.71
CA VAL A 402 4.17 -43.83 37.58
C VAL A 402 3.63 -44.90 36.60
N VAL A 403 4.29 -46.05 36.42
CA VAL A 403 4.10 -47.34 37.14
C VAL A 403 2.64 -47.79 37.18
N ASN A 404 2.35 -48.89 36.48
CA ASN A 404 1.16 -49.77 36.48
C ASN A 404 -0.24 -49.16 36.54
#